data_AF-A0A420HB69-F1
#
_entry.id   AF-A0A420HB69-F1
#
_cell.length_a   1.000
_cell.length_b   1.000
_cell.length_c   1.000
_cell.angle_alpha   90.00
_cell.angle_beta   90.00
_cell.angle_gamma   90.00
#
_symmetry.space_group_name_H-M   'P 1'
#
loop_
_entity.id
_entity.type
_entity.pdbx_description
1 polymer ?
#
loop_
_entity_poly.entity_id
_entity_poly.type
_entity_poly.pdbx_seq_one_letter_code
_entity_poly.pdbx_strand_id
1 'polypeptide(L)'
;MFQSGAMYRMMATSPWIVMIGGLGLSMGTIMATRATDLSNYLPKYAFWTAFNATQGALLAPLLFIAPPALIARAGLYTMAIMGSISFVGATARQEKYLYLGGPLLAGAALVAVAGFAPMVLPATAVRTLAFSENLWLYGGLAVFGGFTLYDVQKVLMHARMAQQGLLRRDAVNESISLELDFLNIFVRVVQILMLQQSRRK
;
A
#
# COMPACT_ATOMS: atom_id res chain seq x y z
N MET A 1 11.11 -26.83 -1.19
CA MET A 1 10.89 -27.15 0.24
C MET A 1 10.78 -25.85 1.05
N PHE A 2 9.63 -25.15 1.09
CA PHE A 2 9.33 -24.08 2.09
C PHE A 2 7.80 -23.82 2.17
N GLN A 3 6.97 -24.87 2.16
CA GLN A 3 5.50 -24.75 2.25
C GLN A 3 4.96 -24.77 3.70
N SER A 4 5.82 -24.62 4.71
CA SER A 4 5.49 -24.90 6.12
C SER A 4 5.47 -23.68 7.05
N GLY A 5 5.46 -22.44 6.52
CA GLY A 5 5.27 -21.25 7.36
C GLY A 5 3.90 -21.24 8.04
N ALA A 6 3.83 -20.89 9.33
CA ALA A 6 2.56 -20.79 10.06
C ALA A 6 1.57 -19.82 9.38
N MET A 7 2.08 -18.74 8.79
CA MET A 7 1.30 -17.80 7.97
C MET A 7 0.77 -18.42 6.68
N TYR A 8 1.57 -19.20 5.97
CA TYR A 8 1.10 -19.89 4.76
C TYR A 8 -0.03 -20.87 5.10
N ARG A 9 0.10 -21.59 6.22
CA ARG A 9 -0.97 -22.47 6.74
C ARG A 9 -2.21 -21.70 7.16
N MET A 10 -2.10 -20.57 7.85
CA MET A 10 -3.28 -19.74 8.19
C MET A 10 -3.95 -19.16 6.95
N MET A 11 -3.18 -18.72 5.95
CA MET A 11 -3.74 -18.18 4.70
C MET A 11 -4.41 -19.26 3.86
N ALA A 12 -3.90 -20.49 3.88
CA ALA A 12 -4.50 -21.64 3.20
C ALA A 12 -5.72 -22.21 3.94
N THR A 13 -5.78 -22.09 5.27
CA THR A 13 -6.86 -22.69 6.10
C THR A 13 -8.01 -21.71 6.37
N SER A 14 -7.72 -20.41 6.48
CA SER A 14 -8.73 -19.38 6.74
C SER A 14 -8.37 -18.04 6.08
N PRO A 15 -8.51 -17.93 4.74
CA PRO A 15 -8.18 -16.71 3.98
C PRO A 15 -8.92 -15.47 4.50
N TRP A 16 -10.17 -15.64 4.92
CA TRP A 16 -11.02 -14.57 5.44
C TRP A 16 -10.55 -13.99 6.76
N ILE A 17 -10.02 -14.81 7.67
CA ILE A 17 -9.51 -14.33 8.97
C ILE A 17 -8.22 -13.53 8.76
N VAL A 18 -7.34 -13.98 7.86
CA VAL A 18 -6.12 -13.24 7.54
C VAL A 18 -6.45 -11.92 6.86
N MET A 19 -7.43 -11.90 5.97
CA MET A 19 -7.84 -10.69 5.25
C MET A 19 -8.61 -9.72 6.15
N ILE A 20 -9.73 -10.13 6.75
CA ILE A 20 -10.57 -9.25 7.59
C ILE A 20 -9.86 -8.92 8.89
N GLY A 21 -9.18 -9.90 9.51
CA GLY A 21 -8.39 -9.67 10.72
C GLY A 21 -7.19 -8.78 10.44
N GLY A 22 -6.46 -9.01 9.33
CA GLY A 22 -5.35 -8.15 8.92
C GLY A 22 -5.77 -6.72 8.60
N LEU A 23 -6.86 -6.55 7.86
CA LEU A 23 -7.45 -5.22 7.57
C LEU A 23 -7.97 -4.54 8.84
N GLY A 24 -8.68 -5.26 9.71
CA GLY A 24 -9.18 -4.72 10.97
C GLY A 24 -8.05 -4.28 11.90
N LEU A 25 -6.96 -5.07 11.95
CA LEU A 25 -5.80 -4.77 12.79
C LEU A 25 -4.96 -3.62 12.21
N SER A 26 -4.80 -3.54 10.88
CA SER A 26 -4.13 -2.41 10.23
C SER A 26 -4.94 -1.11 10.37
N MET A 27 -6.25 -1.13 10.12
CA MET A 27 -7.12 0.04 10.32
C MET A 27 -7.18 0.46 11.80
N GLY A 28 -7.26 -0.52 12.72
CA GLY A 28 -7.29 -0.27 14.16
C GLY A 28 -6.00 0.36 14.67
N THR A 29 -4.84 -0.11 14.21
CA THR A 29 -3.53 0.45 14.60
C THR A 29 -3.31 1.85 14.01
N ILE A 30 -3.78 2.13 12.79
CA ILE A 30 -3.79 3.49 12.23
C ILE A 30 -4.66 4.42 13.08
N MET A 31 -5.90 4.00 13.39
CA MET A 31 -6.82 4.81 14.18
C MET A 31 -6.26 5.08 15.58
N ALA A 32 -5.65 4.07 16.21
CA ALA A 32 -4.99 4.21 17.51
C ALA A 32 -3.79 5.17 17.46
N THR A 33 -2.97 5.12 16.39
CA THR A 33 -1.82 6.02 16.22
C THR A 33 -2.25 7.48 16.00
N ARG A 34 -3.40 7.68 15.33
CA ARG A 34 -4.01 9.01 15.12
C ARG A 34 -4.71 9.55 16.36
N ALA A 35 -5.34 8.68 17.16
CA ALA A 35 -5.99 9.06 18.41
C ALA A 35 -4.99 9.30 19.55
N THR A 36 -3.77 8.78 19.45
CA THR A 36 -2.73 8.96 20.47
C THR A 36 -2.04 10.31 20.31
N ASP A 37 -2.11 11.09 21.38
CA ASP A 37 -1.50 12.40 21.47
C ASP A 37 0.03 12.36 21.32
N LEU A 38 0.59 13.40 20.70
CA LEU A 38 2.03 13.47 20.40
C LEU A 38 2.92 13.56 21.65
N SER A 39 2.34 13.94 22.79
CA SER A 39 3.02 14.00 24.10
C SER A 39 3.37 12.61 24.63
N ASN A 40 2.60 11.57 24.27
CA ASN A 40 2.81 10.21 24.71
C ASN A 40 3.49 9.39 23.60
N TYR A 41 4.82 9.53 23.51
CA TYR A 41 5.63 8.87 22.48
C TYR A 41 5.53 7.34 22.52
N LEU A 42 5.55 6.75 23.73
CA LEU A 42 5.58 5.30 23.94
C LEU A 42 4.39 4.56 23.28
N PRO A 43 3.12 4.89 23.58
CA PRO A 43 1.97 4.26 22.92
C PRO A 43 1.93 4.55 21.42
N LYS A 44 2.34 5.75 20.98
CA LYS A 44 2.35 6.10 19.56
C LYS A 44 3.30 5.23 18.75
N TYR A 45 4.52 5.04 19.24
CA TYR A 45 5.49 4.13 18.60
C TYR A 45 5.06 2.67 18.73
N ALA A 46 4.43 2.26 19.84
CA ALA A 46 3.90 0.90 19.98
C ALA A 46 2.84 0.58 18.91
N PHE A 47 1.89 1.49 18.68
CA PHE A 47 0.89 1.32 17.62
C PHE A 47 1.50 1.35 16.22
N TRP A 48 2.48 2.22 15.99
CA TRP A 48 3.22 2.26 14.73
C TRP A 48 4.01 0.97 14.45
N THR A 49 4.67 0.42 15.46
CA THR A 49 5.36 -0.88 15.35
C THR A 49 4.39 -2.03 15.16
N ALA A 50 3.25 -2.02 15.86
CA ALA A 50 2.19 -3.01 15.67
C ALA A 50 1.64 -2.97 14.23
N PHE A 51 1.43 -1.77 13.69
CA PHE A 51 1.04 -1.58 12.30
C PHE A 51 2.09 -2.18 11.34
N ASN A 52 3.37 -1.80 11.48
CA ASN A 52 4.46 -2.31 10.65
C ASN A 52 4.59 -3.83 10.72
N ALA A 53 4.49 -4.41 11.92
CA ALA A 53 4.52 -5.86 12.12
C ALA A 53 3.36 -6.55 11.40
N THR A 54 2.17 -5.94 11.41
CA THR A 54 0.97 -6.46 10.73
C THR A 54 1.12 -6.40 9.21
N GLN A 55 1.66 -5.30 8.68
CA GLN A 55 1.94 -5.18 7.26
C GLN A 55 3.00 -6.21 6.82
N GLY A 56 4.08 -6.39 7.59
CA GLY A 56 5.09 -7.42 7.33
C GLY A 56 4.52 -8.83 7.38
N ALA A 57 3.65 -9.11 8.34
CA ALA A 57 2.90 -10.35 8.48
C ALA A 57 2.04 -10.67 7.24
N LEU A 58 1.34 -9.67 6.71
CA LEU A 58 0.51 -9.79 5.51
C LEU A 58 1.33 -9.96 4.22
N LEU A 59 2.54 -9.41 4.18
CA LEU A 59 3.45 -9.53 3.04
C LEU A 59 4.31 -10.79 3.07
N ALA A 60 4.53 -11.39 4.23
CA ALA A 60 5.38 -12.57 4.40
C ALA A 60 5.07 -13.70 3.41
N PRO A 61 3.78 -14.04 3.11
CA PRO A 61 3.45 -15.05 2.11
C PRO A 61 4.03 -14.76 0.71
N LEU A 62 4.09 -13.49 0.29
CA LEU A 62 4.66 -13.12 -1.01
C LEU A 62 6.15 -13.45 -1.10
N LEU A 63 6.88 -13.37 0.03
CA LEU A 63 8.30 -13.71 0.09
C LEU A 63 8.55 -15.21 -0.12
N PHE A 64 7.56 -16.05 0.15
CA PHE A 64 7.65 -17.51 -0.06
C PHE A 64 7.19 -17.95 -1.46
N ILE A 65 6.31 -17.17 -2.11
CA ILE A 65 5.73 -17.51 -3.42
C ILE A 65 6.59 -16.95 -4.55
N ALA A 66 7.07 -15.71 -4.42
CA ALA A 66 7.83 -15.05 -5.47
C ALA A 66 9.33 -15.41 -5.40
N PRO A 67 10.03 -15.56 -6.54
CA PRO A 67 11.48 -15.76 -6.54
C PRO A 67 12.22 -14.59 -5.86
N PRO A 68 13.24 -14.84 -5.01
CA PRO A 68 13.97 -13.77 -4.31
C PRO A 68 14.54 -12.69 -5.24
N ALA A 69 15.03 -13.08 -6.42
CA ALA A 69 15.53 -12.15 -7.42
C ALA A 69 14.43 -11.24 -8.00
N LEU A 70 13.20 -11.74 -8.11
CA LEU A 70 12.05 -10.96 -8.58
C LEU A 70 11.62 -9.94 -7.51
N ILE A 71 11.57 -10.37 -6.25
CA ILE A 71 11.28 -9.51 -5.09
C ILE A 71 12.29 -8.36 -5.02
N ALA A 72 13.59 -8.65 -5.15
CA ALA A 72 14.63 -7.63 -5.14
C ALA A 72 14.45 -6.62 -6.29
N ARG A 73 14.15 -7.09 -7.50
CA ARG A 73 13.86 -6.21 -8.66
C ARG A 73 12.63 -5.35 -8.43
N ALA A 74 11.55 -5.95 -7.92
CA ALA A 74 10.33 -5.22 -7.60
C ALA A 74 10.58 -4.12 -6.56
N GLY A 75 11.40 -4.42 -5.54
CA GLY A 75 11.83 -3.44 -4.55
C GLY A 75 12.60 -2.27 -5.16
N LEU A 76 13.59 -2.58 -6.02
CA LEU A 76 14.35 -1.55 -6.74
C LEU A 76 13.45 -0.68 -7.63
N TYR A 77 12.53 -1.29 -8.39
CA TYR A 77 11.59 -0.54 -9.22
C TYR A 77 10.66 0.33 -8.40
N THR A 78 10.16 -0.18 -7.27
CA THR A 78 9.29 0.59 -6.38
C THR A 78 10.03 1.78 -5.77
N MET A 79 11.29 1.60 -5.33
CA MET A 79 12.12 2.70 -4.85
C MET A 79 12.37 3.75 -5.94
N ALA A 80 12.61 3.35 -7.19
CA ALA A 80 12.77 4.27 -8.30
C ALA A 80 11.47 5.04 -8.61
N ILE A 81 10.32 4.35 -8.64
CA ILE A 81 9.00 4.96 -8.86
C ILE A 81 8.70 5.97 -7.74
N MET A 82 8.78 5.55 -6.49
CA MET A 82 8.45 6.41 -5.36
C MET A 82 9.45 7.55 -5.20
N GLY A 83 10.74 7.32 -5.43
CA GLY A 83 11.77 8.36 -5.42
C GLY A 83 11.54 9.43 -6.51
N SER A 84 11.21 9.01 -7.73
CA SER A 84 10.91 9.94 -8.84
C SER A 84 9.63 10.73 -8.60
N ILE A 85 8.54 10.08 -8.14
CA ILE A 85 7.29 10.76 -7.80
C ILE A 85 7.51 11.75 -6.65
N SER A 86 8.27 11.35 -5.62
CA SER A 86 8.58 12.23 -4.49
C SER A 86 9.38 13.46 -4.92
N PHE A 87 10.34 13.29 -5.85
CA PHE A 87 11.09 14.40 -6.41
C PHE A 87 10.19 15.37 -7.20
N VAL A 88 9.27 14.85 -8.01
CA VAL A 88 8.29 15.66 -8.75
C VAL A 88 7.31 16.35 -7.79
N GLY A 89 6.81 15.64 -6.78
CA GLY A 89 5.92 16.19 -5.76
C GLY A 89 6.57 17.32 -4.95
N ALA A 90 7.87 17.19 -4.65
CA ALA A 90 8.66 18.20 -3.95
C ALA A 90 8.97 19.44 -4.79
N THR A 91 9.09 19.29 -6.10
CA THR A 91 9.39 20.39 -7.03
C THR A 91 8.13 21.06 -7.61
N ALA A 92 6.97 20.41 -7.51
CA ALA A 92 5.70 20.96 -7.97
C ALA A 92 5.25 22.18 -7.14
N ARG A 93 4.81 23.25 -7.84
CA ARG A 93 4.22 24.44 -7.19
C ARG A 93 2.97 24.07 -6.38
N GLN A 94 2.86 24.69 -5.22
CA GLN A 94 1.90 24.38 -4.17
C GLN A 94 0.45 24.34 -4.70
N GLU A 95 -0.33 23.41 -4.15
CA GLU A 95 -1.80 23.26 -4.28
C GLU A 95 -2.33 22.52 -5.52
N LYS A 96 -1.54 22.30 -6.57
CA LYS A 96 -2.07 21.66 -7.80
C LYS A 96 -2.58 20.23 -7.60
N TYR A 97 -2.00 19.44 -6.69
CA TYR A 97 -2.39 18.03 -6.54
C TYR A 97 -3.25 17.77 -5.30
N LEU A 98 -3.45 18.74 -4.41
CA LEU A 98 -4.36 18.59 -3.27
C LEU A 98 -5.83 18.46 -3.75
N TYR A 99 -6.16 19.02 -4.90
CA TYR A 99 -7.47 18.89 -5.54
C TYR A 99 -7.72 17.48 -6.13
N LEU A 100 -6.68 16.65 -6.28
CA LEU A 100 -6.81 15.28 -6.79
C LEU A 100 -7.30 14.28 -5.73
N GLY A 101 -7.43 14.68 -4.46
CA GLY A 101 -7.89 13.78 -3.40
C GLY A 101 -9.24 13.11 -3.70
N GLY A 102 -10.20 13.84 -4.27
CA GLY A 102 -11.51 13.30 -4.66
C GLY A 102 -11.42 12.25 -5.77
N PRO A 103 -10.84 12.58 -6.94
CA PRO A 103 -10.60 11.61 -8.00
C PRO A 103 -9.74 10.40 -7.59
N LEU A 104 -8.74 10.60 -6.74
CA LEU A 104 -7.88 9.51 -6.24
C LEU A 104 -8.65 8.55 -5.34
N LEU A 105 -9.48 9.05 -4.42
CA LEU A 105 -10.34 8.21 -3.59
C LEU A 105 -11.36 7.43 -4.43
N ALA A 106 -11.92 8.04 -5.48
CA ALA A 106 -12.80 7.33 -6.41
C ALA A 106 -12.06 6.21 -7.17
N GLY A 107 -10.83 6.48 -7.63
CA GLY A 107 -9.95 5.46 -8.21
C GLY A 107 -9.60 4.35 -7.24
N ALA A 108 -9.34 4.68 -5.97
CA ALA A 108 -9.04 3.72 -4.91
C ALA A 108 -10.21 2.79 -4.63
N ALA A 109 -11.42 3.36 -4.55
CA ALA A 109 -12.65 2.59 -4.36
C ALA A 109 -12.88 1.63 -5.54
N LEU A 110 -12.70 2.09 -6.77
CA LEU A 110 -12.82 1.25 -7.97
C LEU A 110 -11.80 0.10 -7.95
N VAL A 111 -10.55 0.38 -7.56
CA VAL A 111 -9.48 -0.61 -7.46
C VAL A 111 -9.73 -1.58 -6.29
N ALA A 112 -10.24 -1.11 -5.16
CA ALA A 112 -10.62 -1.97 -4.05
C ALA A 112 -11.72 -2.95 -4.48
N VAL A 113 -12.79 -2.45 -5.11
CA VAL A 113 -13.89 -3.28 -5.64
C VAL A 113 -13.39 -4.28 -6.68
N ALA A 114 -12.51 -3.85 -7.60
CA ALA A 114 -11.92 -4.74 -8.59
C ALA A 114 -11.01 -5.83 -7.96
N GLY A 115 -10.37 -5.54 -6.82
CA GLY A 115 -9.57 -6.52 -6.08
C GLY A 115 -10.40 -7.64 -5.43
N PHE A 116 -11.69 -7.37 -5.13
CA PHE A 116 -12.63 -8.37 -4.63
C PHE A 116 -13.35 -9.16 -5.74
N ALA A 117 -13.29 -8.68 -6.99
CA ALA A 117 -13.98 -9.32 -8.12
C ALA A 117 -13.61 -10.80 -8.35
N PRO A 118 -12.33 -11.25 -8.21
CA PRO A 118 -11.98 -12.66 -8.38
C PRO A 118 -12.54 -13.61 -7.31
N MET A 119 -13.03 -13.09 -6.18
CA MET A 119 -13.64 -13.89 -5.11
C MET A 119 -15.15 -14.08 -5.28
N VAL A 120 -15.82 -13.13 -5.95
CA VAL A 120 -17.28 -13.15 -6.13
C VAL A 120 -17.66 -13.71 -7.51
N LEU A 121 -16.78 -13.58 -8.49
CA LEU A 121 -17.02 -14.06 -9.86
C LEU A 121 -16.47 -15.49 -10.05
N PRO A 122 -17.28 -16.41 -10.62
CA PRO A 122 -16.82 -17.77 -10.89
C PRO A 122 -15.67 -17.77 -11.91
N ALA A 123 -14.68 -18.64 -11.69
CA ALA A 123 -13.44 -18.76 -12.48
C ALA A 123 -13.64 -19.02 -13.99
N THR A 124 -14.86 -19.36 -14.42
CA THR A 124 -15.28 -19.50 -15.83
C THR A 124 -15.40 -18.18 -16.57
N ALA A 125 -15.44 -17.03 -15.88
CA ALA A 125 -15.53 -15.71 -16.49
C ALA A 125 -14.13 -15.14 -16.87
N VAL A 126 -13.33 -15.93 -17.59
CA VAL A 126 -11.89 -15.68 -17.86
C VAL A 126 -11.64 -14.33 -18.54
N ARG A 127 -12.54 -13.87 -19.41
CA ARG A 127 -12.37 -12.62 -20.19
C ARG A 127 -12.69 -11.36 -19.38
N THR A 128 -13.69 -11.42 -18.50
CA THR A 128 -13.97 -10.35 -17.54
C THR A 128 -12.92 -10.34 -16.43
N LEU A 129 -12.44 -11.51 -15.99
CA LEU A 129 -11.31 -11.60 -15.06
C LEU A 129 -10.06 -10.94 -15.64
N ALA A 130 -9.64 -11.26 -16.87
CA ALA A 130 -8.43 -10.70 -17.47
C ALA A 130 -8.48 -9.16 -17.67
N PHE A 131 -9.65 -8.61 -18.01
CA PHE A 131 -9.81 -7.15 -18.07
C PHE A 131 -9.81 -6.54 -16.67
N SER A 132 -10.53 -7.15 -15.71
CA SER A 132 -10.56 -6.70 -14.32
C SER A 132 -9.20 -6.78 -13.65
N GLU A 133 -8.38 -7.78 -13.99
CA GLU A 133 -7.04 -8.01 -13.42
C GLU A 133 -6.03 -6.99 -13.98
N ASN A 134 -6.07 -6.69 -15.28
CA ASN A 134 -5.24 -5.62 -15.85
C ASN A 134 -5.67 -4.23 -15.36
N LEU A 135 -6.98 -3.96 -15.28
CA LEU A 135 -7.51 -2.71 -14.73
C LEU A 135 -7.14 -2.58 -13.25
N TRP A 136 -7.27 -3.67 -12.50
CA TRP A 136 -6.88 -3.71 -11.10
C TRP A 136 -5.38 -3.44 -10.97
N LEU A 137 -4.50 -4.19 -11.65
CA LEU A 137 -3.05 -4.06 -11.55
C LEU A 137 -2.53 -2.69 -12.00
N TYR A 138 -2.76 -2.34 -13.27
CA TYR A 138 -2.22 -1.13 -13.88
C TYR A 138 -2.99 0.13 -13.48
N GLY A 139 -4.32 0.05 -13.38
CA GLY A 139 -5.14 1.16 -12.89
C GLY A 139 -4.86 1.44 -11.41
N GLY A 140 -4.73 0.40 -10.59
CA GLY A 140 -4.28 0.56 -9.21
C GLY A 140 -2.88 1.15 -9.11
N LEU A 141 -1.92 0.70 -9.92
CA LEU A 141 -0.58 1.29 -9.93
C LEU A 141 -0.61 2.81 -10.23
N ALA A 142 -1.44 3.23 -11.19
CA ALA A 142 -1.62 4.65 -11.50
C ALA A 142 -2.27 5.42 -10.34
N VAL A 143 -3.29 4.84 -9.69
CA VAL A 143 -3.96 5.45 -8.53
C VAL A 143 -3.01 5.58 -7.35
N PHE A 144 -2.24 4.54 -7.01
CA PHE A 144 -1.27 4.60 -5.91
C PHE A 144 -0.09 5.52 -6.22
N GLY A 145 0.38 5.58 -7.47
CA GLY A 145 1.34 6.61 -7.88
C GLY A 145 0.79 8.03 -7.70
N GLY A 146 -0.50 8.22 -7.97
CA GLY A 146 -1.20 9.48 -7.69
C GLY A 146 -1.36 9.78 -6.20
N PHE A 147 -1.66 8.78 -5.36
CA PHE A 147 -1.65 8.92 -3.90
C PHE A 147 -0.27 9.29 -3.38
N THR A 148 0.78 8.68 -3.90
CA THR A 148 2.16 9.00 -3.48
C THR A 148 2.46 10.47 -3.74
N LEU A 149 2.02 10.99 -4.89
CA LEU A 149 2.20 12.40 -5.22
C LEU A 149 1.38 13.30 -4.28
N TYR A 150 0.10 12.96 -4.03
CA TYR A 150 -0.77 13.66 -3.09
C TYR A 150 -0.18 13.70 -1.67
N ASP A 151 0.25 12.56 -1.15
CA ASP A 151 0.78 12.43 0.20
C ASP A 151 2.11 13.17 0.36
N VAL A 152 3.00 13.13 -0.64
CA VAL A 152 4.23 13.93 -0.63
C VAL A 152 3.92 15.43 -0.53
N GLN A 153 2.92 15.91 -1.27
CA GLN A 153 2.51 17.32 -1.18
C GLN A 153 1.88 17.66 0.17
N LYS A 154 1.07 16.76 0.71
CA LYS A 154 0.45 16.89 2.02
C LYS A 154 1.52 16.97 3.13
N VAL A 155 2.53 16.10 3.10
CA VAL A 155 3.68 16.15 4.03
C VAL A 155 4.38 17.51 3.94
N LEU A 156 4.65 18.01 2.73
CA LEU A 156 5.29 19.32 2.55
C LEU A 156 4.43 20.47 3.06
N MET A 157 3.11 20.40 2.88
CA MET A 157 2.16 21.38 3.38
C MET A 157 2.15 21.38 4.92
N HIS A 158 2.02 20.22 5.55
CA HIS A 158 2.09 20.09 7.01
C HIS A 158 3.46 20.50 7.56
N ALA A 159 4.56 20.21 6.86
CA ALA A 159 5.89 20.64 7.25
C ALA A 159 6.02 22.18 7.27
N ARG A 160 5.42 22.88 6.30
CA ARG A 160 5.39 24.35 6.25
C ARG A 160 4.51 24.94 7.34
N MET A 161 3.30 24.40 7.54
CA MET A 161 2.41 24.82 8.62
C MET A 161 3.05 24.62 10.00
N ALA A 162 3.82 23.54 10.17
CA ALA A 162 4.55 23.31 11.40
C ALA A 162 5.76 24.24 11.60
N GLN A 163 6.43 24.68 10.52
CA GLN A 163 7.43 25.75 10.61
C GLN A 163 6.82 27.09 11.02
N GLN A 164 5.57 27.34 10.64
CA GLN A 164 4.81 28.53 11.01
C GLN A 164 4.18 28.44 12.41
N GLY A 165 4.39 27.33 13.14
CA GLY A 165 3.83 27.12 14.48
C GLY A 165 2.32 26.84 14.51
N LEU A 166 1.67 26.67 13.35
CA LEU A 166 0.24 26.41 13.23
C LEU A 166 -0.13 24.94 13.51
N LEU A 167 0.83 24.02 13.34
CA LEU A 167 0.63 22.59 13.56
C LEU A 167 1.85 21.94 14.24
N ARG A 168 1.60 20.90 15.02
CA ARG A 168 2.66 20.09 15.64
C ARG A 168 3.16 19.06 14.64
N ARG A 169 4.49 18.91 14.49
CA ARG A 169 5.09 17.97 13.53
C ARG A 169 4.81 16.51 13.93
N ASP A 170 3.89 15.85 13.21
CA ASP A 170 3.55 14.45 13.45
C ASP A 170 4.10 13.53 12.34
N ALA A 171 5.41 13.30 12.37
CA ALA A 171 6.09 12.50 11.34
C ALA A 171 5.62 11.03 11.29
N VAL A 172 5.08 10.49 12.38
CA VAL A 172 4.63 9.09 12.46
C VAL A 172 3.35 8.89 11.67
N ASN A 173 2.38 9.80 11.77
CA ASN A 173 1.14 9.67 11.02
C ASN A 173 1.33 9.92 9.51
N GLU A 174 2.27 10.82 9.15
CA GLU A 174 2.64 11.04 7.75
C GLU A 174 3.38 9.85 7.15
N SER A 175 4.29 9.21 7.90
CA SER A 175 5.06 8.06 7.40
C SER A 175 4.18 6.85 7.11
N ILE A 176 3.12 6.63 7.88
CA ILE A 176 2.17 5.52 7.66
C ILE A 176 1.49 5.61 6.28
N SER A 177 1.12 6.82 5.84
CA SER A 177 0.41 6.98 4.57
C SER A 177 1.35 6.69 3.39
N LEU A 178 2.59 7.22 3.46
CA LEU A 178 3.66 6.92 2.50
C LEU A 178 4.07 5.43 2.50
N GLU A 179 4.10 4.78 3.67
CA GLU A 179 4.38 3.35 3.80
C GLU A 179 3.32 2.51 3.07
N LEU A 180 2.03 2.82 3.25
CA LEU A 180 0.93 2.13 2.57
C LEU A 180 1.03 2.27 1.05
N ASP A 181 1.34 3.47 0.56
CA ASP A 181 1.54 3.70 -0.87
C ASP A 181 2.71 2.88 -1.43
N PHE A 182 3.83 2.85 -0.71
CA PHE A 182 4.98 2.02 -1.08
C PHE A 182 4.59 0.55 -1.17
N LEU A 183 3.92 0.01 -0.15
CA LEU A 183 3.51 -1.40 -0.11
C LEU A 183 2.52 -1.74 -1.24
N ASN A 184 1.56 -0.84 -1.52
CA ASN A 184 0.58 -1.04 -2.59
C ASN A 184 1.25 -1.05 -3.97
N ILE A 185 2.18 -0.14 -4.24
CA ILE A 185 2.97 -0.13 -5.49
C ILE A 185 3.82 -1.40 -5.56
N PHE A 186 4.50 -1.76 -4.47
CA PHE A 186 5.39 -2.92 -4.41
C PHE A 186 4.67 -4.23 -4.75
N VAL A 187 3.55 -4.53 -4.08
CA VAL A 187 2.78 -5.76 -4.31
C VAL A 187 2.35 -5.85 -5.78
N ARG A 188 1.93 -4.74 -6.38
CA ARG A 188 1.52 -4.67 -7.79
C ARG A 188 2.69 -4.92 -8.74
N VAL A 189 3.85 -4.32 -8.48
CA VAL A 189 5.05 -4.57 -9.28
C VAL A 189 5.46 -6.04 -9.18
N VAL A 190 5.42 -6.64 -7.99
CA VAL A 190 5.68 -8.08 -7.81
C VAL A 190 4.72 -8.92 -8.66
N GLN A 191 3.42 -8.64 -8.59
CA GLN A 191 2.41 -9.36 -9.37
C GLN A 191 2.62 -9.22 -10.89
N ILE A 192 2.89 -8.00 -11.37
CA ILE A 192 3.18 -7.76 -12.79
C ILE A 192 4.40 -8.57 -13.25
N LEU A 193 5.48 -8.57 -12.46
CA LEU A 193 6.69 -9.33 -12.80
C LEU A 193 6.44 -10.84 -12.78
N MET A 194 5.63 -11.34 -11.84
CA MET A 194 5.25 -12.76 -11.80
C MET A 194 4.44 -13.18 -13.03
N LEU A 195 3.47 -12.35 -13.45
CA LEU A 195 2.69 -12.59 -14.66
C LEU A 195 3.55 -12.59 -15.93
N GLN A 196 4.51 -11.67 -16.02
CA GLN A 196 5.47 -11.62 -17.14
C GLN A 196 6.37 -12.86 -17.18
N GLN A 197 6.80 -13.36 -16.03
CA GLN A 197 7.59 -14.59 -15.94
C GLN A 197 6.77 -15.82 -16.35
N SER A 198 5.48 -15.87 -15.99
CA SER A 198 4.59 -16.97 -16.37
C SER A 198 4.29 -17.01 -17.87
N ARG A 199 4.23 -15.86 -18.56
CA ARG A 199 4.02 -15.80 -20.02
C ARG A 199 5.25 -16.18 -20.84
N ARG A 200 6.44 -16.20 -20.23
CA ARG A 200 7.71 -16.59 -20.87
C ARG A 200 8.02 -18.08 -20.74
N LYS A 201 7.25 -18.83 -19.96
CA LYS A 201 7.28 -20.29 -19.89
C LYS A 201 6.23 -20.87 -20.82
#